data_AF-Q30DR3-F1
#
_entry.id   AF-Q30DR3-F1
#
_cell.length_a   1.000
_cell.length_b   1.000
_cell.length_c   1.000
_cell.angle_alpha   90.00
_cell.angle_beta   90.00
_cell.angle_gamma   90.00
#
_symmetry.space_group_name_H-M   'P 1'
#
loop_
_entity.id
_entity.type
_entity.pdbx_description
1 polymer ?
#
loop_
_entity_poly.entity_id
_entity_poly.type
_entity_poly.pdbx_seq_one_letter_code
_entity_poly.pdbx_strand_id
1 'polypeptide(L)'
;DDAKDFISNLLKKDMKNRLNCTQCLQHPWLMKDTKNMEAKKLSKDRMKKYMARRKWQKTGNAVRAIGRLSSMAMISGLSGRKSSTGSPTSPLNAEKLESEEDVSQAFLEAVAEEKPHVKP
;
A
#
# COMPACT_ATOMS: atom_id res chain seq x y z
N ASP A 1 11.20 -28.02 -4.70
CA ASP A 1 11.76 -26.66 -4.82
C ASP A 1 11.30 -25.89 -6.06
N ASP A 2 10.37 -26.44 -6.83
CA ASP A 2 9.94 -25.91 -8.13
C ASP A 2 9.35 -24.48 -8.06
N ALA A 3 8.71 -24.14 -6.94
CA ALA A 3 8.21 -22.78 -6.69
C ALA A 3 9.34 -21.75 -6.64
N LYS A 4 10.44 -22.09 -5.96
CA LYS A 4 11.60 -21.21 -5.82
C LYS A 4 12.35 -21.13 -7.14
N ASP A 5 12.47 -22.24 -7.85
CA ASP A 5 13.10 -22.28 -9.18
C ASP A 5 12.32 -21.39 -10.18
N PHE A 6 11.00 -21.51 -10.22
CA PHE A 6 10.14 -20.67 -11.04
C PHE A 6 10.36 -19.17 -10.76
N ILE A 7 10.28 -18.77 -9.48
CA ILE A 7 10.47 -17.36 -9.08
C ILE A 7 11.89 -16.88 -9.43
N SER A 8 12.91 -17.71 -9.22
CA SER A 8 14.31 -17.37 -9.54
C SER A 8 14.51 -17.14 -11.03
N ASN A 9 13.79 -17.88 -11.88
CA ASN A 9 13.82 -17.71 -13.32
C ASN A 9 13.06 -16.46 -13.83
N LEU A 10 12.15 -15.91 -13.02
CA LEU A 10 11.47 -14.62 -13.31
C LEU A 10 12.27 -13.41 -12.83
N LEU A 11 12.89 -13.51 -11.66
CA LEU A 11 13.58 -12.40 -10.99
C LEU A 11 15.07 -12.30 -11.36
N LYS A 12 15.40 -12.49 -12.64
CA LYS A 12 16.77 -12.31 -13.15
C LYS A 12 17.05 -10.85 -13.49
N LYS A 13 18.24 -10.37 -13.12
CA LYS A 13 18.70 -9.01 -13.41
C LYS A 13 18.68 -8.74 -14.92
N ASP A 14 19.34 -9.59 -15.69
CA ASP A 14 19.30 -9.53 -17.15
C ASP A 14 17.95 -10.04 -17.67
N MET A 15 17.28 -9.21 -18.47
CA MET A 15 15.98 -9.48 -19.03
C MET A 15 16.01 -10.62 -20.05
N LYS A 16 17.11 -10.78 -20.81
CA LYS A 16 17.22 -11.82 -21.85
C LYS A 16 17.20 -13.23 -21.27
N ASN A 17 17.60 -13.37 -20.01
CA ASN A 17 17.67 -14.65 -19.33
C ASN A 17 16.39 -15.02 -18.57
N ARG A 18 15.41 -14.10 -18.50
CA ARG A 18 14.12 -14.34 -17.85
C ARG A 18 13.27 -15.28 -18.71
N LEU A 19 12.44 -16.10 -18.07
CA LEU A 19 11.45 -16.89 -18.80
C LEU A 19 10.45 -15.97 -19.51
N ASN A 20 10.14 -16.32 -20.76
CA ASN A 20 9.04 -15.71 -21.48
C ASN A 20 7.69 -16.31 -21.03
N CYS A 21 6.58 -15.67 -21.37
CA CYS A 21 5.25 -16.10 -20.91
C CYS A 21 4.92 -17.55 -21.32
N THR A 22 5.28 -17.97 -22.53
CA THR A 22 5.00 -19.33 -23.01
C THR A 22 5.78 -20.39 -22.25
N GLN A 23 7.06 -20.13 -21.94
CA GLN A 23 7.87 -20.97 -21.07
C GLN A 23 7.36 -21.00 -19.64
N CYS A 24 6.85 -19.88 -19.11
CA CYS A 24 6.25 -19.83 -17.78
C CYS A 24 5.03 -20.77 -17.67
N LEU A 25 4.19 -20.82 -18.69
CA LEU A 25 3.02 -21.71 -18.75
C LEU A 25 3.40 -23.20 -18.78
N GLN A 26 4.57 -23.51 -19.34
CA GLN A 26 5.11 -24.87 -19.42
C GLN A 26 5.94 -25.26 -18.19
N HIS A 27 6.12 -24.35 -17.22
CA HIS A 27 6.96 -24.61 -16.07
C HIS A 27 6.29 -25.63 -15.12
N PRO A 28 7.02 -26.65 -14.60
CA PRO A 28 6.44 -27.70 -13.76
C PRO A 28 5.69 -27.17 -12.54
N TRP A 29 6.14 -26.05 -11.95
CA TRP A 29 5.43 -25.45 -10.82
C TRP A 29 4.01 -24.95 -11.18
N LEU A 30 3.82 -24.40 -12.39
CA LEU A 30 2.53 -23.85 -12.83
C LEU A 30 1.63 -24.90 -13.49
N MET A 31 2.22 -25.94 -14.10
CA MET A 31 1.49 -27.06 -14.70
C MET A 31 0.90 -28.04 -13.68
N LYS A 32 1.31 -27.98 -12.41
CA LYS A 32 0.82 -28.89 -11.38
C LYS A 32 -0.68 -28.71 -11.14
N ASP A 33 -1.41 -29.83 -11.11
CA ASP A 33 -2.83 -29.82 -10.80
C ASP A 33 -3.05 -29.40 -9.34
N THR A 34 -3.79 -28.31 -9.15
CA THR A 34 -4.08 -27.74 -7.83
C THR A 34 -5.27 -28.41 -7.14
N LYS A 35 -6.01 -29.28 -7.83
CA LYS A 35 -7.26 -29.87 -7.32
C LYS A 35 -7.09 -30.75 -6.07
N ASN A 36 -5.93 -31.41 -5.93
CA ASN A 36 -5.62 -32.29 -4.79
C ASN A 36 -4.51 -31.75 -3.88
N MET A 37 -4.12 -30.48 -4.02
CA MET A 37 -3.05 -29.92 -3.20
C MET A 37 -3.59 -29.40 -1.88
N GLU A 38 -3.01 -29.90 -0.79
CA GLU A 38 -3.21 -29.32 0.54
C GLU A 38 -2.66 -27.89 0.60
N ALA A 39 -3.54 -26.93 0.85
CA ALA A 39 -3.14 -25.55 1.01
C ALA A 39 -2.38 -25.40 2.35
N LYS A 40 -1.06 -25.24 2.27
CA LYS A 40 -0.26 -24.93 3.45
C LYS A 40 -0.65 -23.56 4.00
N LYS A 41 -1.16 -23.54 5.24
CA LYS A 41 -1.44 -22.29 5.95
C LYS A 41 -0.11 -21.62 6.34
N LEU A 42 0.25 -20.56 5.63
CA LEU A 42 1.43 -19.75 5.91
C LEU A 42 1.09 -18.59 6.87
N SER A 43 2.05 -18.19 7.71
CA SER A 43 1.92 -16.97 8.51
C SER A 43 1.82 -15.75 7.59
N LYS A 44 0.94 -14.81 7.96
CA LYS A 44 0.71 -13.55 7.25
C LYS A 44 1.50 -12.37 7.84
N ASP A 45 2.32 -12.58 8.88
CA ASP A 45 2.90 -11.49 9.66
C ASP A 45 3.86 -10.62 8.85
N ARG A 46 4.68 -11.25 7.99
CA ARG A 46 5.55 -10.55 7.05
C ARG A 46 4.75 -9.69 6.07
N MET A 47 3.61 -10.22 5.59
CA MET A 47 2.71 -9.49 4.69
C MET A 47 2.06 -8.30 5.40
N LYS A 48 1.53 -8.49 6.62
CA LYS A 48 0.94 -7.42 7.44
C LYS A 48 1.94 -6.29 7.68
N LYS A 49 3.17 -6.61 8.10
CA LYS A 49 4.24 -5.62 8.32
C LYS A 49 4.59 -4.86 7.03
N TYR A 50 4.70 -5.55 5.89
CA TYR A 50 4.96 -4.91 4.60
C TYR A 50 3.84 -3.95 4.20
N MET A 51 2.57 -4.35 4.38
CA MET A 51 1.42 -3.49 4.07
C MET A 51 1.36 -2.25 4.96
N ALA A 52 1.62 -2.39 6.26
CA ALA A 52 1.71 -1.25 7.18
C ALA A 52 2.79 -0.25 6.73
N ARG A 53 4.01 -0.73 6.40
CA ARG A 53 5.09 0.10 5.87
C ARG A 53 4.69 0.81 4.57
N ARG A 54 4.01 0.11 3.66
CA ARG A 54 3.56 0.68 2.38
C ARG A 54 2.49 1.76 2.57
N LYS A 55 1.57 1.57 3.52
CA LYS A 55 0.55 2.59 3.89
C LYS A 55 1.23 3.84 4.48
N TRP A 56 2.17 3.65 5.41
CA TRP A 56 2.96 4.75 5.98
C TRP A 56 3.71 5.56 4.90
N GLN A 57 4.37 4.89 3.96
CA GLN A 57 5.07 5.55 2.86
C GLN A 57 4.13 6.38 1.97
N LYS A 58 2.91 5.90 1.69
CA LYS A 58 1.91 6.66 0.92
C LYS A 58 1.51 7.94 1.64
N THR A 59 1.15 7.84 2.92
CA THR A 59 0.78 9.00 3.73
C THR A 59 1.94 9.99 3.86
N GLY A 60 3.15 9.51 4.15
CA GLY A 60 4.35 10.35 4.22
C GLY A 60 4.66 11.08 2.90
N ASN A 61 4.46 10.43 1.75
CA ASN A 61 4.59 11.09 0.45
C ASN A 61 3.55 12.18 0.24
N ALA A 62 2.30 11.97 0.65
CA ALA A 62 1.23 12.97 0.55
C ALA A 62 1.54 14.20 1.43
N VAL A 63 1.92 13.99 2.68
CA VAL A 63 2.33 15.07 3.60
C VAL A 63 3.51 15.86 3.02
N ARG A 64 4.51 15.16 2.48
CA ARG A 64 5.66 15.82 1.83
C ARG A 64 5.24 16.64 0.60
N ALA A 65 4.27 16.17 -0.18
CA ALA A 65 3.75 16.91 -1.32
C ALA A 65 3.02 18.18 -0.87
N ILE A 66 2.19 18.09 0.17
CA ILE A 66 1.50 19.26 0.75
C ILE A 66 2.51 20.31 1.21
N GLY A 67 3.55 19.90 1.96
CA GLY A 67 4.60 20.83 2.39
C GLY A 67 5.32 21.52 1.22
N ARG A 68 5.58 20.81 0.11
CA ARG A 68 6.13 21.40 -1.12
C ARG A 68 5.18 22.41 -1.73
N LEU A 69 3.88 22.08 -1.82
CA LEU A 69 2.86 22.99 -2.35
C LEU A 69 2.75 24.27 -1.50
N SER A 70 2.75 24.16 -0.17
CA SER A 70 2.74 25.31 0.73
C SER A 70 3.98 26.19 0.56
N SER A 71 5.18 25.59 0.47
CA SER A 71 6.42 26.32 0.24
C SER A 71 6.42 27.05 -1.11
N MET A 72 5.96 26.37 -2.17
CA MET A 72 5.81 26.98 -3.50
C MET A 72 4.82 28.16 -3.48
N ALA A 73 3.70 28.04 -2.76
CA ALA A 73 2.73 29.13 -2.64
C ALA A 73 3.31 30.37 -1.93
N MET A 74 4.18 30.17 -0.93
CA MET A 74 4.88 31.27 -0.25
C MET A 74 5.93 31.93 -1.14
N ILE A 75 6.74 31.14 -1.85
CA ILE A 75 7.81 31.66 -2.72
C ILE A 75 7.23 32.39 -3.94
N SER A 76 6.12 31.90 -4.50
CA SER A 76 5.46 32.50 -5.67
C SER A 76 4.68 33.78 -5.36
N GLY A 77 4.79 34.35 -4.15
CA GLY A 77 4.10 35.59 -3.78
C GLY A 77 2.56 35.47 -3.75
N LEU A 78 2.01 34.25 -3.77
CA LEU A 78 0.57 34.02 -3.81
C LEU A 78 -0.11 34.23 -2.44
N SER A 79 0.69 34.50 -1.41
CA SER A 79 0.23 34.70 -0.01
C SER A 79 -0.58 35.99 0.22
N GLY A 80 -0.83 36.81 -0.80
CA GLY A 80 -1.41 38.15 -0.64
C GLY A 80 -2.79 38.43 -1.26
N ARG A 81 -3.40 37.54 -2.05
CA ARG A 81 -4.61 37.91 -2.80
C ARG A 81 -5.90 37.34 -2.19
N LYS A 82 -6.43 38.07 -1.20
CA LYS A 82 -7.86 38.03 -0.87
C LYS A 82 -8.64 38.71 -2.00
N SER A 83 -9.06 38.01 -3.05
CA SER A 83 -10.24 38.39 -3.87
C SER A 83 -10.39 37.53 -5.13
N SER A 84 -11.66 37.18 -5.37
CA SER A 84 -12.34 36.97 -6.66
C SER A 84 -11.99 35.72 -7.47
N THR A 85 -12.90 34.74 -7.37
CA THR A 85 -13.57 34.10 -8.53
C THR A 85 -12.69 33.81 -9.75
N GLY A 86 -12.17 32.59 -9.85
CA GLY A 86 -11.55 32.08 -11.07
C GLY A 86 -11.12 30.63 -10.89
N SER A 87 -11.97 29.73 -11.37
CA SER A 87 -11.95 28.26 -11.29
C SER A 87 -10.61 27.54 -11.08
N PRO A 88 -10.58 26.53 -10.19
CA PRO A 88 -9.86 25.30 -10.44
C PRO A 88 -10.88 24.24 -10.91
N THR A 89 -10.64 23.65 -12.07
CA THR A 89 -11.41 22.53 -12.62
C THR A 89 -11.68 21.46 -11.55
N SER A 90 -12.95 21.35 -11.14
CA SER A 90 -13.47 20.22 -10.38
C SER A 90 -13.45 18.94 -11.23
N PRO A 91 -13.50 17.77 -10.59
CA PRO A 91 -14.78 17.07 -10.64
C PRO A 91 -15.45 17.09 -9.27
N LEU A 92 -16.73 17.47 -9.32
CA LEU A 92 -17.70 17.39 -8.25
C LEU A 92 -17.82 15.94 -7.77
N ASN A 93 -17.67 15.70 -6.47
CA ASN A 93 -18.66 14.94 -5.69
C ASN A 93 -18.38 15.12 -4.19
N ALA A 94 -19.13 16.01 -3.55
CA ALA A 94 -19.33 15.98 -2.11
C ALA A 94 -20.48 15.00 -1.85
N GLU A 95 -20.22 13.94 -1.09
CA GLU A 95 -21.12 13.26 -0.15
C GLU A 95 -20.48 11.91 0.24
N LYS A 96 -19.72 11.91 1.34
CA LYS A 96 -20.05 11.20 2.58
C LYS A 96 -18.83 11.23 3.51
N LEU A 97 -18.93 12.11 4.50
CA LEU A 97 -18.07 12.16 5.68
C LEU A 97 -18.34 10.92 6.54
N GLU A 98 -17.68 9.81 6.26
CA GLU A 98 -17.61 8.65 7.16
C GLU A 98 -16.23 8.00 6.99
N SER A 99 -15.28 8.32 7.87
CA SER A 99 -14.06 7.52 8.13
C SER A 99 -13.01 8.24 9.00
N GLU A 100 -13.26 9.45 9.50
CA GLU A 100 -12.34 10.08 10.47
C GLU A 100 -12.58 9.54 11.90
N GLU A 101 -13.83 9.24 12.25
CA GLU A 101 -14.19 8.66 13.55
C GLU A 101 -13.77 7.19 13.67
N ASP A 102 -13.92 6.39 12.60
CA ASP A 102 -13.54 4.97 12.57
C ASP A 102 -12.02 4.76 12.65
N VAL A 103 -11.23 5.67 12.05
CA VAL A 103 -9.76 5.65 12.14
C VAL A 103 -9.28 6.04 13.53
N SER A 104 -9.97 6.98 14.19
CA SER A 104 -9.67 7.41 15.55
C SER A 104 -10.07 6.34 16.57
N GLN A 105 -11.22 5.66 16.37
CA GLN A 105 -11.67 4.54 17.19
C GLN A 105 -10.75 3.34 17.09
N ALA A 106 -10.36 2.92 15.88
CA ALA A 106 -9.46 1.79 15.69
C ALA A 106 -8.04 2.05 16.26
N PHE A 107 -7.58 3.31 16.27
CA PHE A 107 -6.32 3.68 16.89
C PHE A 107 -6.42 3.73 18.42
N LEU A 108 -7.50 4.27 18.98
CA LEU A 108 -7.75 4.31 20.43
C LEU A 108 -7.98 2.91 21.02
N GLU A 109 -8.69 2.04 20.30
CA GLU A 109 -8.96 0.66 20.70
C GLU A 109 -7.68 -0.19 20.71
N ALA A 110 -6.80 -0.03 19.71
CA ALA A 110 -5.49 -0.68 19.68
C ALA A 110 -4.54 -0.20 20.79
N VAL A 111 -4.73 1.02 21.32
CA VAL A 111 -3.93 1.56 22.43
C VAL A 111 -4.51 1.15 23.79
N ALA A 112 -5.82 0.92 23.89
CA ALA A 112 -6.47 0.49 25.13
C ALA A 112 -6.27 -1.00 25.45
N GLU A 113 -6.01 -1.85 24.44
CA GLU A 113 -5.79 -3.29 24.62
C GLU A 113 -4.40 -3.65 25.20
N GLU A 114 -3.47 -2.70 25.24
CA GLU A 114 -2.16 -2.82 25.94
C GLU A 114 -2.28 -2.47 27.44
N LYS A 115 -3.17 -3.17 28.17
CA LYS A 115 -3.12 -3.23 29.64
C LYS A 115 -2.78 -4.64 30.08
N PRO A 116 -1.71 -4.86 30.89
CA PRO A 116 -1.39 -6.18 31.38
C PRO A 116 -2.50 -6.68 32.31
N HIS A 117 -3.14 -7.78 31.94
CA HIS A 117 -4.11 -8.50 32.76
C HIS A 117 -3.35 -9.26 33.86
N VAL A 118 -3.24 -8.66 35.05
CA VAL A 118 -2.86 -9.38 36.27
C VAL A 118 -4.14 -9.98 36.86
N LYS A 119 -4.20 -11.31 36.95
CA LYS A 119 -5.30 -12.03 37.61
C LYS A 119 -5.11 -11.96 39.14
N PRO A 120 -6.21 -11.95 39.93
CA PRO A 120 -6.15 -12.03 41.38
C PRO A 120 -5.62 -13.39 41.87
#